data_AF-A0A5S4F6R8-F1
#
_entry.id   AF-A0A5S4F6R8-F1
#
_cell.length_a   1.000
_cell.length_b   1.000
_cell.length_c   1.000
_cell.angle_alpha   90.00
_cell.angle_beta   90.00
_cell.angle_gamma   90.00
#
_symmetry.space_group_name_H-M   'P 1'
#
loop_
_entity.id
_entity.type
_entity.pdbx_description
1 polymer ?
#
loop_
_entity_poly.entity_id
_entity_poly.type
_entity_poly.pdbx_seq_one_letter_code
_entity_poly.pdbx_strand_id
1 'polypeptide(L)'
;MYPHASLVEMITYHHHCFPDVEWRYLDVSHLGWPEIRDLIHRDPPDVAAFSVYSATAVWALIIAAEIKRVKSAAIVVFGNDHASAGEDPLPPPIRDRRPS
;
A
#
# COMPACT_ATOMS: atom_id res chain seq x y z
N MET A 1 -3.26 2.08 17.73
CA MET A 1 -3.88 2.33 16.41
C MET A 1 -4.58 1.03 16.00
N TYR A 2 -5.88 1.04 15.68
CA TYR A 2 -6.55 -0.17 15.18
C TYR A 2 -6.08 -0.41 13.74
N PRO A 3 -5.72 -1.65 13.33
CA PRO A 3 -5.46 -1.92 11.93
C PRO A 3 -6.74 -1.58 11.15
N HIS A 4 -6.60 -0.78 10.10
CA HIS A 4 -7.73 -0.51 9.20
C HIS A 4 -8.34 -1.84 8.75
N ALA A 5 -9.66 -1.92 8.68
CA ALA A 5 -10.36 -3.13 8.22
C ALA A 5 -9.85 -3.61 6.86
N SER A 6 -9.47 -2.69 5.96
CA SER A 6 -8.87 -3.00 4.65
C SER A 6 -7.53 -3.74 4.74
N LEU A 7 -6.70 -3.45 5.74
CA LEU A 7 -5.45 -4.17 5.97
C LEU A 7 -5.72 -5.60 6.46
N VAL A 8 -6.69 -5.77 7.35
CA VAL A 8 -7.09 -7.09 7.85
C VAL A 8 -7.70 -7.94 6.72
N GLU A 9 -8.54 -7.34 5.88
CA GLU A 9 -9.08 -7.99 4.67
C GLU A 9 -7.97 -8.41 3.71
N MET A 10 -7.00 -7.52 3.40
CA MET A 10 -5.89 -7.84 2.51
C MET A 10 -5.05 -9.00 3.06
N ILE A 11 -4.73 -8.97 4.35
CA ILE A 11 -3.99 -10.05 5.03
C ILE A 11 -4.77 -11.36 4.96
N THR A 12 -6.08 -11.33 5.24
CA THR A 12 -6.95 -12.51 5.24
C THR A 12 -7.05 -13.10 3.84
N TYR A 13 -7.29 -12.26 2.84
CA TYR A 13 -7.34 -12.66 1.43
C TYR A 13 -6.01 -13.26 0.97
N HIS A 14 -4.89 -12.61 1.30
CA HIS A 14 -3.58 -13.10 0.91
C HIS A 14 -3.27 -14.47 1.54
N HIS A 15 -3.56 -14.64 2.83
CA HIS A 15 -3.37 -15.90 3.53
C HIS A 15 -4.25 -17.03 2.95
N HIS A 16 -5.48 -16.72 2.54
CA HIS A 16 -6.41 -17.73 2.03
C HIS A 16 -6.17 -18.08 0.55
N CYS A 17 -5.91 -17.08 -0.30
CA CYS A 17 -5.80 -17.26 -1.75
C CYS A 17 -4.38 -17.51 -2.23
N PHE A 18 -3.36 -17.15 -1.45
CA PHE A 18 -1.94 -17.31 -1.79
C PHE A 18 -1.15 -17.94 -0.63
N PRO A 19 -1.53 -19.13 -0.12
CA PRO A 19 -0.91 -19.71 1.07
C PRO A 19 0.57 -20.07 0.90
N ASP A 20 1.02 -20.32 -0.33
CA ASP A 20 2.41 -20.67 -0.65
C ASP A 20 3.30 -19.46 -0.90
N VAL A 21 2.74 -18.24 -0.87
CA VAL A 21 3.50 -17.00 -1.01
C VAL A 21 3.96 -16.57 0.38
N GLU A 22 5.27 -16.52 0.59
CA GLU A 22 5.81 -15.99 1.84
C GLU A 22 5.54 -14.49 1.95
N TRP A 23 5.03 -14.08 3.11
CA TRP A 23 4.76 -12.67 3.39
C TRP A 23 4.98 -12.38 4.88
N ARG A 24 5.17 -11.09 5.19
CA ARG A 24 5.24 -10.59 6.56
C ARG A 24 4.49 -9.29 6.69
N TYR A 25 3.85 -9.11 7.84
CA TYR A 25 3.27 -7.83 8.24
C TYR A 25 4.30 -7.03 9.06
N LEU A 26 4.44 -5.74 8.73
CA LEU A 26 5.26 -4.80 9.49
C LEU A 26 4.43 -3.55 9.81
N ASP A 27 4.16 -3.33 11.10
CA ASP A 27 3.62 -2.07 11.57
C ASP A 27 4.76 -1.08 11.83
N VAL A 28 5.05 -0.26 10.82
CA VAL A 28 6.14 0.72 10.86
C VAL A 28 5.91 1.86 11.86
N SER A 29 4.71 2.00 12.45
CA SER A 29 4.45 3.00 13.48
C SER A 29 5.10 2.65 14.83
N HIS A 30 5.50 1.39 15.01
CA HIS A 30 6.13 0.89 16.23
C HIS A 30 7.62 0.55 16.04
N LEU A 31 8.20 0.86 14.87
CA LEU A 31 9.58 0.53 14.54
C LEU A 31 10.42 1.80 14.32
N GLY A 32 11.69 1.73 14.72
CA GLY A 32 12.66 2.77 14.43
C GLY A 32 13.16 2.72 12.98
N TRP A 33 13.59 3.85 12.43
CA TRP A 33 14.22 3.88 11.11
C TRP A 33 15.42 2.93 10.96
N PRO A 34 16.36 2.83 11.93
CA PRO A 34 17.48 1.90 11.81
C PRO A 34 17.02 0.45 11.65
N GLU A 35 15.99 0.02 12.40
CA GLU A 35 15.45 -1.33 12.35
C GLU A 35 14.79 -1.62 10.99
N ILE A 36 13.98 -0.68 10.48
CA ILE A 36 13.34 -0.80 9.17
C ILE A 36 14.41 -0.91 8.07
N ARG A 37 15.43 -0.07 8.14
CA ARG A 37 16.53 -0.06 7.18
C ARG A 37 17.30 -1.38 7.21
N ASP A 38 17.69 -1.85 8.38
CA ASP A 38 18.41 -3.11 8.53
C ASP A 38 17.60 -4.30 7.99
N LEU A 39 16.27 -4.31 8.22
CA LEU A 39 15.36 -5.31 7.64
C LEU A 39 15.37 -5.27 6.10
N ILE A 40 15.30 -4.08 5.49
CA ILE A 40 15.32 -3.93 4.03
C ILE A 40 16.65 -4.43 3.45
N HIS A 41 17.78 -4.14 4.09
CA HIS A 41 19.10 -4.55 3.61
C HIS A 41 19.34 -6.04 3.73
N ARG A 42 18.92 -6.64 4.85
CA ARG A 42 19.11 -8.07 5.11
C ARG A 42 18.22 -8.94 4.24
N ASP A 43 16.99 -8.51 4.01
CA ASP A 43 15.98 -9.30 3.30
C ASP A 43 15.00 -8.37 2.54
N PRO A 44 15.39 -7.88 1.35
CA PRO A 44 14.61 -6.93 0.58
C PRO A 44 13.41 -7.60 -0.12
N PRO A 45 12.18 -7.08 0.07
CA PRO A 45 10.99 -7.70 -0.51
C PRO A 45 10.96 -7.57 -2.04
N ASP A 46 10.41 -8.57 -2.73
CA ASP A 46 10.04 -8.45 -4.15
C ASP A 46 8.83 -7.54 -4.37
N VAL A 47 7.90 -7.53 -3.42
CA VAL A 47 6.71 -6.69 -3.44
C VAL A 47 6.51 -6.07 -2.05
N ALA A 48 6.34 -4.76 -1.99
CA ALA A 48 6.02 -4.03 -0.77
C ALA A 48 4.70 -3.27 -0.95
N ALA A 49 3.70 -3.65 -0.16
CA ALA A 49 2.39 -2.99 -0.12
C ALA A 49 2.28 -2.15 1.16
N PHE A 50 1.98 -0.86 1.01
CA PHE A 50 1.85 0.09 2.10
C PHE A 50 0.40 0.49 2.27
N SER A 51 -0.14 0.32 3.48
CA SER A 51 -1.34 1.03 3.92
C SER A 51 -0.91 2.39 4.49
N VAL A 52 -1.24 3.47 3.80
CA VAL A 52 -0.73 4.81 4.06
C VAL A 52 -1.87 5.74 4.45
N TYR A 53 -1.68 6.47 5.55
CA TYR A 53 -2.49 7.64 5.86
C TYR A 53 -1.82 8.90 5.31
N SER A 54 -2.60 9.94 5.01
CA SER A 54 -2.07 11.22 4.51
C SER A 54 -0.92 11.77 5.38
N ALA A 55 -1.03 11.64 6.70
CA ALA A 55 0.01 12.10 7.65
C ALA A 55 1.32 11.28 7.58
N THR A 56 1.28 10.04 7.09
CA THR A 56 2.45 9.13 7.03
C THR A 56 2.97 8.94 5.60
N ALA A 57 2.42 9.65 4.61
CA ALA A 57 2.77 9.48 3.20
C ALA A 57 4.26 9.73 2.91
N VAL A 58 4.84 10.79 3.48
CA VAL A 58 6.27 11.08 3.33
C VAL A 58 7.13 9.94 3.88
N TRP A 59 6.72 9.36 5.01
CA TRP A 59 7.44 8.24 5.61
C TRP A 59 7.39 6.98 4.73
N ALA A 60 6.21 6.65 4.20
CA ALA A 60 6.04 5.54 3.27
C ALA A 60 6.90 5.70 2.00
N LEU A 61 7.01 6.92 1.48
CA LEU A 61 7.88 7.23 0.33
C LEU A 61 9.37 7.05 0.65
N ILE A 62 9.82 7.43 1.84
CA ILE A 62 11.22 7.23 2.28
C ILE A 62 11.54 5.73 2.34
N ILE A 63 10.65 4.93 2.95
CA ILE A 63 10.82 3.48 3.04
C ILE A 63 10.85 2.87 1.63
N ALA A 64 9.92 3.25 0.76
CA ALA A 64 9.87 2.79 -0.62
C ALA A 64 11.13 3.14 -1.42
N ALA A 65 11.66 4.35 -1.23
CA ALA A 65 12.91 4.77 -1.86
C ALA A 65 14.09 3.91 -1.40
N GLU A 66 14.18 3.57 -0.12
CA GLU A 66 15.23 2.70 0.40
C GLU A 66 15.10 1.26 -0.14
N ILE A 67 13.87 0.72 -0.20
CA ILE A 67 13.61 -0.58 -0.85
C ILE A 67 14.08 -0.56 -2.31
N LYS A 68 13.69 0.47 -3.07
CA LYS A 68 14.08 0.61 -4.48
C LYS A 68 15.59 0.82 -4.66
N ARG A 69 16.25 1.47 -3.69
CA ARG A 69 17.71 1.62 -3.71
C ARG A 69 18.43 0.30 -3.51
N VAL A 70 17.92 -0.58 -2.64
CA VAL A 70 18.49 -1.90 -2.37
C VAL A 70 18.12 -2.91 -3.45
N LYS A 71 16.87 -2.89 -3.93
CA LYS A 71 16.31 -3.79 -4.95
C LYS A 71 15.46 -2.99 -5.93
N SER A 72 16.08 -2.51 -7.00
CA SER A 72 15.44 -1.64 -8.00
C SER A 72 14.22 -2.28 -8.69
N ALA A 73 14.24 -3.61 -8.82
CA ALA A 73 13.16 -4.40 -9.39
C ALA A 73 11.95 -4.59 -8.46
N ALA A 74 12.06 -4.29 -7.16
CA ALA A 74 10.97 -4.49 -6.20
C ALA A 74 9.71 -3.70 -6.59
N ILE A 75 8.54 -4.31 -6.57
CA ILE A 75 7.27 -3.64 -6.84
C ILE A 75 6.80 -2.93 -5.57
N VAL A 76 6.44 -1.65 -5.67
CA VAL A 76 5.91 -0.88 -4.54
C VAL A 76 4.49 -0.46 -4.85
N VAL A 77 3.56 -0.78 -3.95
CA VAL A 77 2.13 -0.43 -4.04
C VAL A 77 1.75 0.40 -2.83
N PHE A 78 1.06 1.52 -3.06
CA PHE A 78 0.50 2.36 -1.98
C PHE A 78 -1.02 2.26 -2.02
N GLY A 79 -1.63 1.87 -0.92
CA GLY A 79 -3.06 2.00 -0.66
C GLY A 79 -3.31 3.11 0.35
N ASN A 80 -4.26 4.00 0.08
CA ASN A 80 -4.70 5.06 0.98
C ASN A 80 -6.24 5.14 0.89
N ASP A 81 -6.94 5.35 2.01
CA ASP A 81 -8.41 5.54 2.00
C ASP A 81 -8.81 6.84 1.27
N HIS A 82 -7.89 7.81 1.19
CA HIS A 82 -8.05 9.07 0.46
C HIS A 82 -7.54 9.03 -0.99
N ALA A 83 -7.07 7.90 -1.51
CA ALA A 83 -6.61 7.80 -2.91
C ALA A 83 -7.73 8.05 -3.94
N SER A 84 -8.99 8.01 -3.52
CA SER A 84 -10.18 8.37 -4.32
C SER A 84 -10.36 9.88 -4.52
N ALA A 85 -9.60 10.75 -3.82
CA ALA A 85 -9.70 12.21 -4.01
C ALA A 85 -9.10 12.71 -5.34
N GLY A 86 -8.49 11.83 -6.13
CA GLY A 86 -8.06 12.11 -7.50
C GLY A 86 -9.09 11.73 -8.56
N GLU A 87 -10.33 11.40 -8.19
CA GLU A 87 -11.41 11.24 -9.16
C GLU A 87 -11.82 12.62 -9.69
N ASP A 88 -11.46 12.91 -10.94
CA ASP A 88 -12.28 13.79 -11.76
C ASP A 88 -13.75 13.37 -11.56
N PRO A 89 -14.67 14.32 -11.31
CA PRO A 89 -16.07 13.97 -11.15
C PRO A 89 -16.51 13.18 -12.37
N LEU A 90 -17.07 11.99 -12.13
CA LEU A 90 -17.66 11.16 -13.18
C LEU A 90 -18.51 12.07 -14.08
N PRO A 91 -18.35 11.99 -15.42
CA PRO A 91 -19.14 12.80 -16.31
C PRO A 91 -20.63 12.56 -16.01
N PRO A 92 -21.46 13.62 -15.98
CA PRO A 92 -22.86 13.49 -15.62
C PRO A 92 -23.52 12.44 -16.54
N PRO A 93 -24.46 11.63 -16.01
CA PRO A 93 -25.10 10.60 -16.80
C PRO A 93 -25.72 11.22 -18.05
N ILE A 94 -25.42 10.62 -19.21
CA ILE A 94 -26.01 10.98 -20.50
C ILE A 94 -27.53 10.89 -20.32
N ARG A 95 -28.21 12.04 -20.26
CA ARG A 95 -29.66 12.08 -20.26
C ARG A 95 -30.13 11.49 -21.58
N ASP A 96 -30.86 10.37 -21.50
CA ASP A 96 -31.58 9.79 -22.62
C ASP A 96 -32.39 10.89 -23.31
N ARG A 97 -31.92 11.33 -24.48
CA ARG A 97 -32.76 12.08 -25.40
C ARG A 97 -33.76 11.10 -25.97
N ARG A 98 -34.91 10.96 -25.30
CA ARG A 98 -36.08 10.36 -25.94
C ARG A 98 -36.49 11.29 -27.09
N PRO A 99 -36.55 10.80 -28.34
CA PRO A 99 -37.12 11.57 -29.43
C PRO A 99 -38.61 11.76 -29.16
N SER A 100 -39.05 13.01 -29.22
CA SER A 100 -40.46 13.43 -29.32
C SER A 100 -41.02 13.10 -30.69
#